data_AF-A0A3M1S1B2-F1
#
_entry.id   AF-A0A3M1S1B2-F1
#
_cell.length_a   1.000
_cell.length_b   1.000
_cell.length_c   1.000
_cell.angle_alpha   90.00
_cell.angle_beta   90.00
_cell.angle_gamma   90.00
#
_symmetry.space_group_name_H-M   'P 1'
#
loop_
_entity.id
_entity.type
_entity.pdbx_description
1 polymer ?
#
loop_
_entity_poly.entity_id
_entity_poly.type
_entity_poly.pdbx_seq_one_letter_code
_entity_poly.pdbx_strand_id
1 'polypeptide(L)'
;MNILLGILIVLVLLVGGAYALIKYKNRPPKPDLYEVFLKQDTTPVGKVGIFVTGLIMPENHSHAFFHNIIKKINKVVIPWPINILTMRDKGIALLDPNNTHAREEFTPTHLEDAFGNDCDRDGVPYIELYKQGKVKWMPPSSRIYLDHGYFLYTGRLSGEPSLCGKVANKSRLYYYGHGIKQRKLPHWQQTKEMLEKGFEIIKSKYNDVVCGWETGLIYWNMRKKLFEILDQGIDTLIASSPMGIYSHFEDFNSSFRHIFEYVEEWEKEHPGKKIKIIMAPQMGDFQPLRQAFLEMLKDRLDTLPEGSSVMVAVTCHGMPWDAFPWEAWLKQAPPYRDKLYEEVKELVGKYNFSKTRVVICQDEFADPIWDPNEKYLSTNRAYWNAINDGFDYCIGLPIEFFAENSDTLMHHAMKNYQGFDDYDIEEPIDYPDWSVPYTRQFKQNNTTVIYNGVPVGKYQKYVVEAFVQSLESVLSKRKN
;
A
#
# COMPACT_ATOMS: atom_id res chain seq x y z
N MET A 1 37.64 36.84 -25.84
CA MET A 1 36.19 37.13 -25.76
C MET A 1 35.36 36.11 -26.52
N ASN A 2 35.61 35.85 -27.82
CA ASN A 2 34.82 34.91 -28.63
C ASN A 2 34.85 33.44 -28.15
N ILE A 3 35.99 32.97 -27.60
CA ILE A 3 36.11 31.61 -27.05
C ILE A 3 35.26 31.47 -25.77
N LEU A 4 35.32 32.46 -24.87
CA LEU A 4 34.50 32.48 -23.65
C LEU A 4 33.00 32.56 -23.96
N LEU A 5 32.62 33.35 -24.97
CA LEU A 5 31.24 33.41 -25.46
C LEU A 5 30.80 32.06 -26.05
N GLY A 6 31.66 31.40 -26.84
CA GLY A 6 31.39 30.06 -27.37
C GLY A 6 31.20 29.01 -26.28
N ILE A 7 32.07 29.00 -25.26
CA ILE A 7 31.94 28.10 -24.09
C ILE A 7 30.64 28.37 -23.34
N LEU A 8 30.29 29.64 -23.13
CA LEU A 8 29.05 30.01 -22.46
C LEU A 8 27.82 29.54 -23.23
N ILE A 9 27.80 29.72 -24.56
CA ILE A 9 26.70 29.25 -25.42
C ILE A 9 26.54 27.73 -25.33
N VAL A 10 27.65 26.98 -25.42
CA VAL A 10 27.62 25.50 -25.30
C VAL A 10 27.09 25.10 -23.93
N LEU A 11 27.54 25.74 -22.85
CA LEU A 11 27.06 25.44 -21.50
C LEU A 11 25.57 25.73 -21.34
N VAL A 12 25.07 26.85 -21.86
CA VAL A 12 23.64 27.18 -21.85
C VAL A 12 22.83 26.15 -22.63
N LEU A 13 23.30 25.72 -23.81
CA LEU A 13 22.63 24.69 -24.61
C LEU A 13 22.61 23.32 -23.88
N LEU A 14 23.70 22.95 -23.21
CA LEU A 14 23.77 21.70 -22.44
C LEU A 14 22.83 21.72 -21.24
N VAL A 15 22.83 22.81 -20.46
CA VAL A 15 21.95 22.96 -19.29
C VAL A 15 20.49 23.03 -19.74
N GLY A 16 20.18 23.83 -20.76
CA GLY A 16 18.84 23.94 -21.32
C GLY A 16 18.33 22.62 -21.90
N GLY A 17 19.17 21.90 -22.64
CA GLY A 17 18.86 20.57 -23.19
C GLY A 17 18.64 19.53 -22.10
N ALA A 18 19.50 19.50 -21.07
CA ALA A 18 19.34 18.60 -19.93
C ALA A 18 18.04 18.90 -19.15
N TYR A 19 17.73 20.18 -18.89
CA TYR A 19 16.49 20.57 -18.25
C TYR A 19 15.26 20.18 -19.07
N ALA A 20 15.27 20.43 -20.38
CA ALA A 20 14.19 20.03 -21.28
C ALA A 20 13.99 18.50 -21.29
N LEU A 21 15.09 17.73 -21.29
CA LEU A 21 15.04 16.27 -21.21
C LEU A 21 14.48 15.79 -19.86
N ILE A 22 14.91 16.37 -18.74
CA ILE A 22 14.38 16.07 -17.39
C ILE A 22 12.88 16.36 -17.37
N LYS A 23 12.44 17.52 -17.85
CA LYS A 23 11.01 17.87 -17.91
C LYS A 23 10.23 16.95 -18.83
N TYR A 24 10.82 16.49 -19.93
CA TYR A 24 10.17 15.57 -20.86
C TYR A 24 10.02 14.15 -20.30
N LYS A 25 11.09 13.60 -19.70
CA LYS A 25 11.12 12.24 -19.14
C LYS A 25 10.27 12.09 -17.88
N ASN A 26 10.02 13.19 -17.16
CA ASN A 26 9.19 13.24 -15.94
C ASN A 26 7.78 13.77 -16.18
N ARG A 27 7.28 13.78 -17.42
CA ARG A 27 5.88 14.15 -17.67
C ARG A 27 4.96 13.08 -17.08
N PRO A 28 3.83 13.48 -16.47
CA PRO A 28 2.80 12.52 -16.08
C PRO A 28 2.38 11.68 -17.28
N PRO A 29 2.09 10.38 -17.07
CA PRO A 29 1.67 9.49 -18.13
C PRO A 29 0.32 9.93 -18.71
N LYS A 30 0.17 9.81 -20.03
CA LYS A 30 -1.04 10.21 -20.77
C LYS A 30 -1.79 8.97 -21.30
N PRO A 31 -3.14 9.00 -21.34
CA PRO A 31 -4.01 10.03 -20.76
C PRO A 31 -3.89 10.04 -19.24
N ASP A 32 -4.25 11.18 -18.62
CA ASP A 32 -4.43 11.25 -17.17
C ASP A 32 -5.73 10.49 -16.82
N LEU A 33 -5.59 9.34 -16.16
CA LEU A 33 -6.73 8.49 -15.87
C LEU A 33 -7.63 9.06 -14.77
N TYR A 34 -7.15 9.97 -13.93
CA TYR A 34 -8.02 10.68 -13.00
C TYR A 34 -8.95 11.65 -13.74
N GLU A 35 -8.42 12.37 -14.73
CA GLU A 35 -9.24 13.24 -15.59
C GLU A 35 -10.24 12.44 -16.44
N VAL A 36 -9.84 11.25 -16.91
CA VAL A 36 -10.77 10.32 -17.58
C VAL A 36 -11.85 9.86 -16.61
N PHE A 37 -11.48 9.49 -15.37
CA PHE A 37 -12.41 9.06 -14.33
C PHE A 37 -13.49 10.11 -14.03
N LEU A 38 -13.12 11.40 -14.00
CA LEU A 38 -14.07 12.49 -13.76
C LEU A 38 -15.03 12.75 -14.93
N LYS A 39 -14.64 12.41 -16.16
CA LYS A 39 -15.36 12.80 -17.40
C LYS A 39 -15.99 11.64 -18.17
N GLN A 40 -15.71 10.41 -17.76
CA GLN A 40 -16.18 9.19 -18.44
C GLN A 40 -17.72 9.13 -18.54
N ASP A 41 -18.22 8.56 -19.64
CA ASP A 41 -19.62 8.14 -19.72
C ASP A 41 -19.80 6.83 -18.94
N THR A 42 -20.54 6.92 -17.84
CA THR A 42 -20.76 5.80 -16.90
C THR A 42 -21.89 4.85 -17.30
N THR A 43 -22.46 4.96 -18.52
CA THR A 43 -23.54 4.08 -19.00
C THR A 43 -22.97 2.80 -19.65
N PRO A 44 -23.14 1.59 -19.09
CA PRO A 44 -22.68 0.37 -19.77
C PRO A 44 -23.41 0.11 -21.09
N VAL A 45 -22.72 -0.49 -22.04
CA VAL A 45 -23.26 -0.96 -23.32
C VAL A 45 -22.96 -2.44 -23.54
N GLY A 46 -23.87 -3.16 -24.19
CA GLY A 46 -23.68 -4.57 -24.55
C GLY A 46 -23.49 -5.49 -23.34
N LYS A 47 -22.68 -6.54 -23.50
CA LYS A 47 -22.33 -7.47 -22.43
C LYS A 47 -21.29 -6.85 -21.49
N VAL A 48 -21.47 -6.98 -20.17
CA VAL A 48 -20.61 -6.33 -19.18
C VAL A 48 -19.68 -7.34 -18.51
N GLY A 49 -18.40 -6.99 -18.38
CA GLY A 49 -17.47 -7.64 -17.48
C GLY A 49 -17.03 -6.69 -16.36
N ILE A 50 -16.68 -7.22 -15.20
CA ILE A 50 -16.09 -6.51 -14.08
C ILE A 50 -14.71 -7.09 -13.82
N PHE A 51 -13.70 -6.24 -13.76
CA PHE A 51 -12.36 -6.63 -13.33
C PHE A 51 -11.89 -5.77 -12.16
N VAL A 52 -11.61 -6.43 -11.03
CA VAL A 52 -11.13 -5.78 -9.82
C VAL A 52 -9.64 -6.02 -9.64
N THR A 53 -8.90 -4.96 -9.33
CA THR A 53 -7.45 -5.04 -9.12
C THR A 53 -6.98 -4.03 -8.10
N GLY A 54 -5.91 -4.35 -7.40
CA GLY A 54 -5.24 -3.44 -6.46
C GLY A 54 -3.92 -4.01 -5.98
N LEU A 55 -3.27 -3.31 -5.06
CA LEU A 55 -2.15 -3.84 -4.30
C LEU A 55 -2.72 -4.84 -3.28
N ILE A 56 -2.67 -6.13 -3.61
CA ILE A 56 -3.20 -7.20 -2.77
C ILE A 56 -2.07 -8.19 -2.56
N MET A 57 -1.52 -8.22 -1.34
CA MET A 57 -0.39 -9.08 -1.03
C MET A 57 -0.79 -10.56 -1.05
N PRO A 58 0.02 -11.44 -1.65
CA PRO A 58 -0.26 -12.87 -1.68
C PRO A 58 -0.21 -13.49 -0.28
N GLU A 59 -0.87 -14.62 -0.09
CA GLU A 59 -0.85 -15.33 1.20
C GLU A 59 0.54 -15.91 1.53
N ASN A 60 1.25 -16.38 0.50
CA ASN A 60 2.63 -16.88 0.60
C ASN A 60 3.58 -15.88 -0.06
N HIS A 61 4.86 -15.91 0.35
CA HIS A 61 5.87 -15.04 -0.24
C HIS A 61 5.93 -15.20 -1.77
N SER A 62 6.03 -14.06 -2.45
CA SER A 62 6.22 -14.01 -3.89
C SER A 62 7.32 -13.00 -4.22
N HIS A 63 8.46 -13.50 -4.67
CA HIS A 63 9.56 -12.65 -5.14
C HIS A 63 9.10 -11.69 -6.23
N ALA A 64 8.28 -12.16 -7.18
CA ALA A 64 7.75 -11.34 -8.27
C ALA A 64 6.93 -10.15 -7.76
N PHE A 65 6.11 -10.34 -6.71
CA PHE A 65 5.33 -9.28 -6.11
C PHE A 65 6.23 -8.18 -5.52
N PHE A 66 7.20 -8.56 -4.69
CA PHE A 66 8.12 -7.61 -4.04
C PHE A 66 9.12 -6.97 -5.01
N HIS A 67 9.47 -7.68 -6.08
CA HIS A 67 10.23 -7.10 -7.18
C HIS A 67 9.41 -6.01 -7.89
N ASN A 68 8.13 -6.29 -8.19
CA ASN A 68 7.27 -5.38 -8.94
C ASN A 68 6.82 -4.16 -8.12
N ILE A 69 6.62 -4.27 -6.80
CA ILE A 69 6.28 -3.11 -5.97
C ILE A 69 7.42 -2.07 -5.94
N ILE A 70 8.68 -2.51 -5.87
CA ILE A 70 9.84 -1.61 -5.91
C ILE A 70 9.99 -0.97 -7.29
N LYS A 71 9.74 -1.73 -8.36
CA LYS A 71 9.67 -1.18 -9.72
C LYS A 71 8.56 -0.13 -9.84
N LYS A 72 7.37 -0.39 -9.31
CA LYS A 72 6.24 0.56 -9.29
C LYS A 72 6.63 1.85 -8.57
N ILE A 73 7.14 1.77 -7.35
CA ILE A 73 7.60 2.95 -6.58
C ILE A 73 8.61 3.77 -7.38
N ASN A 74 9.63 3.12 -7.93
CA ASN A 74 10.68 3.81 -8.70
C ASN A 74 10.15 4.43 -9.99
N LYS A 75 9.18 3.81 -10.67
CA LYS A 75 8.61 4.30 -11.93
C LYS A 75 7.64 5.46 -11.70
N VAL A 76 6.84 5.41 -10.64
CA VAL A 76 5.75 6.36 -10.40
C VAL A 76 6.22 7.56 -9.58
N VAL A 77 7.08 7.35 -8.59
CA VAL A 77 7.43 8.38 -7.58
C VAL A 77 8.79 9.00 -7.83
N ILE A 78 9.79 8.20 -8.24
CA ILE A 78 11.17 8.69 -8.34
C ILE A 78 11.41 9.28 -9.74
N PRO A 79 11.85 10.55 -9.84
CA PRO A 79 12.05 11.18 -11.14
C PRO A 79 13.29 10.65 -11.86
N TRP A 80 13.25 10.68 -13.19
CA TRP A 80 14.41 10.52 -14.06
C TRP A 80 15.40 11.69 -13.86
N PRO A 81 16.73 11.46 -13.85
CA PRO A 81 17.41 10.17 -14.07
C PRO A 81 17.64 9.35 -12.79
N ILE A 82 17.20 9.84 -11.63
CA ILE A 82 17.46 9.22 -10.33
C ILE A 82 16.89 7.80 -10.29
N ASN A 83 15.69 7.59 -10.84
CA ASN A 83 15.07 6.26 -10.90
C ASN A 83 15.91 5.20 -11.64
N ILE A 84 16.70 5.59 -12.66
CA ILE A 84 17.61 4.67 -13.34
C ILE A 84 18.76 4.28 -12.40
N LEU A 85 19.28 5.26 -11.64
CA LEU A 85 20.41 5.04 -10.74
C LEU A 85 20.04 4.19 -9.52
N THR A 86 18.83 4.38 -8.98
CA THR A 86 18.31 3.59 -7.86
C THR A 86 17.98 2.16 -8.28
N MET A 87 17.63 1.94 -9.56
CA MET A 87 17.28 0.64 -10.12
C MET A 87 18.49 -0.12 -10.73
N ARG A 88 19.72 0.26 -10.41
CA ARG A 88 20.90 -0.49 -10.87
C ARG A 88 21.08 -1.76 -10.04
N ASP A 89 21.38 -2.85 -10.73
CA ASP A 89 21.98 -4.03 -10.10
C ASP A 89 23.44 -3.68 -9.75
N LYS A 90 23.73 -3.62 -8.45
CA LYS A 90 25.07 -3.37 -7.91
C LYS A 90 25.67 -4.64 -7.32
N GLY A 91 24.98 -5.77 -7.42
CA GLY A 91 25.31 -7.03 -6.76
C GLY A 91 24.13 -7.65 -6.02
N ILE A 92 24.41 -8.77 -5.36
CA ILE A 92 23.43 -9.57 -4.64
C ILE A 92 23.23 -8.97 -3.24
N ALA A 93 21.99 -8.55 -2.95
CA ALA A 93 21.61 -8.04 -1.64
C ALA A 93 21.29 -9.20 -0.69
N LEU A 94 21.98 -9.21 0.45
CA LEU A 94 21.99 -10.28 1.43
C LEU A 94 21.54 -9.75 2.80
N LEU A 95 20.88 -10.59 3.57
CA LEU A 95 20.48 -10.31 4.95
C LEU A 95 20.84 -11.50 5.84
N ASP A 96 21.17 -11.19 7.09
CA ASP A 96 21.23 -12.20 8.16
C ASP A 96 19.81 -12.39 8.70
N PRO A 97 19.23 -13.61 8.68
CA PRO A 97 17.88 -13.87 9.17
C PRO A 97 17.64 -13.48 10.62
N ASN A 98 18.68 -13.41 11.45
CA ASN A 98 18.56 -13.01 12.86
C ASN A 98 18.65 -11.48 13.04
N ASN A 99 18.89 -10.72 11.98
CA ASN A 99 19.14 -9.28 12.03
C ASN A 99 18.52 -8.56 10.82
N THR A 100 17.25 -8.84 10.51
CA THR A 100 16.55 -8.30 9.33
C THR A 100 16.31 -6.79 9.38
N HIS A 101 16.42 -6.19 10.57
CA HIS A 101 16.22 -4.76 10.81
C HIS A 101 17.48 -4.00 11.22
N ALA A 102 18.67 -4.62 11.14
CA ALA A 102 19.92 -3.98 11.54
C ALA A 102 20.11 -2.61 10.88
N ARG A 103 20.40 -1.60 11.71
CA ARG A 103 20.65 -0.22 11.26
C ARG A 103 22.12 0.19 11.32
N GLU A 104 22.91 -0.59 12.04
CA GLU A 104 24.35 -0.43 12.21
C GLU A 104 25.07 -1.66 11.67
N GLU A 105 26.34 -1.49 11.32
CA GLU A 105 27.17 -2.60 10.87
C GLU A 105 27.37 -3.62 11.99
N PHE A 106 27.31 -4.90 11.64
CA PHE A 106 27.58 -6.01 12.54
C PHE A 106 28.32 -7.13 11.80
N THR A 107 28.85 -8.09 12.55
CA THR A 107 29.41 -9.32 11.94
C THR A 107 28.26 -10.31 11.73
N PRO A 108 27.87 -10.62 10.49
CA PRO A 108 26.82 -11.58 10.23
C PRO A 108 27.27 -12.98 10.65
N THR A 109 26.31 -13.77 11.11
CA THR A 109 26.52 -15.19 11.42
C THR A 109 26.07 -16.08 10.26
N HIS A 110 25.14 -15.56 9.46
CA HIS A 110 24.56 -16.21 8.30
C HIS A 110 24.14 -15.15 7.29
N LEU A 111 24.10 -15.49 6.00
CA LEU A 111 23.70 -14.56 4.95
C LEU A 111 22.91 -15.30 3.88
N GLU A 112 21.71 -14.80 3.59
CA GLU A 112 20.86 -15.36 2.53
C GLU A 112 20.53 -14.30 1.48
N ASP A 113 20.36 -14.73 0.24
CA ASP A 113 19.83 -13.89 -0.84
C ASP A 113 18.28 -13.83 -0.83
N ALA A 114 17.71 -13.06 -1.75
CA ALA A 114 16.27 -12.88 -1.88
C ALA A 114 15.49 -14.17 -2.21
N PHE A 115 16.17 -15.19 -2.73
CA PHE A 115 15.59 -16.49 -3.07
C PHE A 115 15.79 -17.53 -1.96
N GLY A 116 16.46 -17.15 -0.86
CA GLY A 116 16.73 -18.03 0.27
C GLY A 116 17.96 -18.92 0.10
N ASN A 117 18.83 -18.63 -0.87
CA ASN A 117 20.11 -19.34 -0.96
C ASN A 117 21.11 -18.71 0.02
N ASP A 118 21.83 -19.55 0.73
CA ASP A 118 22.96 -19.18 1.59
C ASP A 118 24.32 -19.24 0.87
N CYS A 119 24.31 -19.73 -0.37
CA CYS A 119 25.47 -19.86 -1.24
C CYS A 119 25.29 -19.06 -2.54
N ASP A 120 26.39 -18.56 -3.09
CA ASP A 120 26.44 -18.10 -4.47
C ASP A 120 26.29 -19.29 -5.44
N ARG A 121 26.02 -19.02 -6.72
CA ARG A 121 25.84 -20.03 -7.79
C ARG A 121 27.04 -20.96 -7.97
N ASP A 122 28.22 -20.58 -7.47
CA ASP A 122 29.43 -21.41 -7.51
C ASP A 122 29.49 -22.39 -6.31
N GLY A 123 28.47 -22.40 -5.45
CA GLY A 123 28.39 -23.24 -4.25
C GLY A 123 29.18 -22.71 -3.06
N VAL A 124 29.70 -21.49 -3.13
CA VAL A 124 30.44 -20.86 -2.02
C VAL A 124 29.46 -20.15 -1.09
N PRO A 125 29.42 -20.48 0.22
CA PRO A 125 28.57 -19.79 1.17
C PRO A 125 28.85 -18.28 1.21
N TYR A 126 27.81 -17.46 1.26
CA TYR A 126 27.96 -16.00 1.33
C TYR A 126 28.72 -15.56 2.59
N ILE A 127 28.61 -16.32 3.69
CA ILE A 127 29.37 -16.05 4.91
C ILE A 127 30.89 -16.22 4.69
N GLU A 128 31.32 -17.16 3.84
CA GLU A 128 32.74 -17.32 3.47
C GLU A 128 33.20 -16.19 2.55
N LEU A 129 32.33 -15.72 1.65
CA LEU A 129 32.60 -14.54 0.83
C LEU A 129 32.73 -13.26 1.69
N TYR A 130 31.95 -13.15 2.77
CA TYR A 130 32.10 -12.08 3.76
C TYR A 130 33.46 -12.15 4.48
N LYS A 131 33.87 -13.33 4.96
CA LYS A 131 35.19 -13.53 5.59
C LYS A 131 36.35 -13.21 4.63
N GLN A 132 36.15 -13.36 3.32
CA GLN A 132 37.10 -12.97 2.27
C GLN A 132 37.08 -11.46 1.92
N GLY A 133 36.23 -10.66 2.57
CA GLY A 133 36.09 -9.22 2.29
C GLY A 133 35.36 -8.90 0.98
N LYS A 134 34.67 -9.88 0.37
CA LYS A 134 33.94 -9.71 -0.90
C LYS A 134 32.49 -9.24 -0.71
N VAL A 135 31.98 -9.36 0.50
CA VAL A 135 30.65 -8.87 0.90
C VAL A 135 30.85 -7.65 1.80
N LYS A 136 30.11 -6.58 1.53
CA LYS A 136 30.23 -5.30 2.26
C LYS A 136 28.92 -4.92 2.93
N TRP A 137 28.99 -4.33 4.11
CA TRP A 137 27.84 -3.69 4.71
C TRP A 137 27.40 -2.45 3.90
N MET A 138 26.10 -2.32 3.73
CA MET A 138 25.43 -1.17 3.14
C MET A 138 24.51 -0.57 4.20
N PRO A 139 24.77 0.66 4.68
CA PRO A 139 23.96 1.26 5.72
C PRO A 139 22.53 1.57 5.22
N PRO A 140 21.57 1.75 6.14
CA PRO A 140 20.24 2.27 5.80
C PRO A 140 20.29 3.53 4.94
N SER A 141 19.29 3.72 4.08
CA SER A 141 19.11 4.97 3.35
C SER A 141 18.75 6.11 4.31
N SER A 142 19.51 7.20 4.26
CA SER A 142 19.18 8.43 4.99
C SER A 142 17.95 9.17 4.47
N ARG A 143 17.29 8.65 3.42
CA ARG A 143 16.08 9.22 2.81
C ARG A 143 14.80 8.44 3.11
N ILE A 144 14.89 7.37 3.91
CA ILE A 144 13.75 6.52 4.24
C ILE A 144 13.73 6.32 5.74
N TYR A 145 12.64 6.74 6.38
CA TYR A 145 12.54 6.72 7.83
C TYR A 145 12.48 5.28 8.33
N LEU A 146 13.33 4.95 9.30
CA LEU A 146 13.48 3.59 9.86
C LEU A 146 13.84 2.52 8.80
N ASP A 147 14.56 2.90 7.75
CA ASP A 147 15.17 1.92 6.83
C ASP A 147 16.18 1.02 7.56
N HIS A 148 16.48 -0.12 6.95
CA HIS A 148 17.45 -1.09 7.46
C HIS A 148 18.65 -1.18 6.52
N GLY A 149 19.80 -1.57 7.05
CA GLY A 149 20.97 -1.91 6.25
C GLY A 149 20.87 -3.32 5.69
N TYR A 150 21.87 -3.68 4.89
CA TYR A 150 21.97 -5.00 4.28
C TYR A 150 23.42 -5.26 3.85
N PHE A 151 23.74 -6.50 3.51
CA PHE A 151 25.05 -6.87 2.96
C PHE A 151 24.97 -6.94 1.44
N LEU A 152 26.02 -6.50 0.75
CA LEU A 152 26.09 -6.51 -0.71
C LEU A 152 27.30 -7.30 -1.18
N TYR A 153 27.05 -8.40 -1.89
CA TYR A 153 28.09 -9.12 -2.62
C TYR A 153 28.25 -8.54 -4.02
N THR A 154 29.41 -7.95 -4.32
CA THR A 154 29.67 -7.27 -5.60
C THR A 154 30.46 -8.13 -6.60
N GLY A 155 30.75 -9.39 -6.27
CA GLY A 155 31.52 -10.27 -7.16
C GLY A 155 30.76 -10.67 -8.44
N ARG A 156 29.44 -10.51 -8.44
CA ARG A 156 28.58 -10.62 -9.63
C ARG A 156 27.28 -9.85 -9.46
N LEU A 157 26.58 -9.68 -10.58
CA LEU A 157 25.23 -9.12 -10.63
C LEU A 157 24.19 -10.19 -10.28
N SER A 158 23.11 -9.78 -9.61
CA SER A 158 22.00 -10.66 -9.23
C SER A 158 21.06 -10.99 -10.41
N GLY A 159 21.07 -10.17 -11.46
CA GLY A 159 20.05 -10.16 -12.52
C GLY A 159 18.83 -9.28 -12.19
N GLU A 160 18.87 -8.54 -11.09
CA GLU A 160 17.83 -7.60 -10.68
C GLU A 160 18.40 -6.42 -9.88
N PRO A 161 17.69 -5.29 -9.78
CA PRO A 161 18.14 -4.17 -8.96
C PRO A 161 18.39 -4.62 -7.51
N SER A 162 19.54 -4.25 -6.94
CA SER A 162 19.89 -4.68 -5.58
C SER A 162 18.86 -4.22 -4.53
N LEU A 163 18.15 -3.11 -4.78
CA LEU A 163 17.05 -2.65 -3.94
C LEU A 163 15.83 -3.60 -3.98
N CYS A 164 15.52 -4.19 -5.14
CA CYS A 164 14.49 -5.23 -5.25
C CYS A 164 14.89 -6.45 -4.40
N GLY A 165 16.14 -6.89 -4.53
CA GLY A 165 16.68 -7.99 -3.73
C GLY A 165 16.62 -7.70 -2.24
N LYS A 166 17.01 -6.50 -1.79
CA LYS A 166 16.92 -6.07 -0.39
C LYS A 166 15.50 -6.22 0.16
N VAL A 167 14.50 -5.69 -0.55
CA VAL A 167 13.11 -5.71 -0.08
C VAL A 167 12.51 -7.11 -0.16
N ALA A 168 12.74 -7.85 -1.23
CA ALA A 168 12.26 -9.22 -1.38
C ALA A 168 12.86 -10.16 -0.32
N ASN A 169 14.12 -9.95 0.05
CA ASN A 169 14.77 -10.70 1.11
C ASN A 169 14.20 -10.34 2.49
N LYS A 170 14.01 -9.05 2.79
CA LYS A 170 13.34 -8.64 4.04
C LYS A 170 11.93 -9.21 4.13
N SER A 171 11.15 -9.15 3.04
CA SER A 171 9.79 -9.69 3.08
C SER A 171 9.78 -11.20 3.29
N ARG A 172 10.70 -11.95 2.68
CA ARG A 172 10.83 -13.39 2.89
C ARG A 172 11.19 -13.72 4.34
N LEU A 173 12.20 -13.04 4.88
CA LEU A 173 12.76 -13.35 6.20
C LEU A 173 11.91 -12.84 7.35
N TYR A 174 11.29 -11.66 7.19
CA TYR A 174 10.50 -11.03 8.24
C TYR A 174 9.00 -11.18 7.99
N TYR A 175 8.47 -10.63 6.88
CA TYR A 175 7.01 -10.60 6.65
C TYR A 175 6.36 -11.98 6.49
N TYR A 176 7.04 -12.91 5.83
CA TYR A 176 6.61 -14.30 5.66
C TYR A 176 7.51 -15.30 6.40
N GLY A 177 8.42 -14.79 7.23
CA GLY A 177 9.39 -15.58 7.96
C GLY A 177 9.17 -15.45 9.46
N HIS A 178 10.13 -14.91 10.18
CA HIS A 178 10.11 -14.91 11.63
C HIS A 178 9.13 -13.89 12.24
N GLY A 179 8.77 -12.82 11.51
CA GLY A 179 7.91 -11.75 12.04
C GLY A 179 6.44 -12.15 12.26
N ILE A 180 5.98 -13.27 11.70
CA ILE A 180 4.63 -13.80 11.92
C ILE A 180 4.68 -15.32 12.08
N LYS A 181 4.12 -15.85 13.16
CA LYS A 181 4.18 -17.29 13.47
C LYS A 181 3.60 -18.16 12.35
N GLN A 182 2.55 -17.67 11.69
CA GLN A 182 1.87 -18.36 10.60
C GLN A 182 2.67 -18.40 9.29
N ARG A 183 3.72 -17.57 9.15
CA ARG A 183 4.53 -17.42 7.92
C ARG A 183 3.70 -17.09 6.67
N LYS A 184 2.57 -16.42 6.88
CA LYS A 184 1.57 -16.10 5.87
C LYS A 184 0.91 -14.77 6.19
N LEU A 185 0.49 -14.05 5.16
CA LEU A 185 -0.25 -12.80 5.32
C LEU A 185 -1.73 -12.95 4.95
N PRO A 186 -2.64 -12.30 5.70
CA PRO A 186 -4.09 -12.45 5.50
C PRO A 186 -4.65 -11.69 4.31
N HIS A 187 -3.90 -10.72 3.75
CA HIS A 187 -4.40 -9.74 2.78
C HIS A 187 -5.13 -10.40 1.59
N TRP A 188 -4.51 -11.38 0.93
CA TRP A 188 -5.12 -12.08 -0.20
C TRP A 188 -6.44 -12.75 0.17
N GLN A 189 -6.47 -13.49 1.28
CA GLN A 189 -7.64 -14.28 1.66
C GLN A 189 -8.80 -13.40 2.10
N GLN A 190 -8.54 -12.37 2.92
CA GLN A 190 -9.57 -11.44 3.39
C GLN A 190 -10.14 -10.61 2.23
N THR A 191 -9.31 -10.16 1.29
CA THR A 191 -9.78 -9.47 0.08
C THR A 191 -10.54 -10.41 -0.85
N LYS A 192 -10.06 -11.64 -1.05
CA LYS A 192 -10.76 -12.66 -1.84
C LYS A 192 -12.18 -12.91 -1.33
N GLU A 193 -12.32 -13.13 -0.03
CA GLU A 193 -13.63 -13.40 0.59
C GLU A 193 -14.60 -12.23 0.38
N MET A 194 -14.13 -10.99 0.56
CA MET A 194 -14.92 -9.79 0.31
C MET A 194 -15.38 -9.71 -1.16
N LEU A 195 -14.45 -9.92 -2.10
CA LEU A 195 -14.74 -9.82 -3.54
C LEU A 195 -15.68 -10.93 -4.01
N GLU A 196 -15.48 -12.17 -3.57
CA GLU A 196 -16.32 -13.31 -3.96
C GLU A 196 -17.77 -13.12 -3.47
N LYS A 197 -17.97 -12.71 -2.21
CA LYS A 197 -19.31 -12.36 -1.69
C LYS A 197 -19.96 -11.21 -2.49
N GLY A 198 -19.19 -10.17 -2.81
CA GLY A 198 -19.68 -9.07 -3.63
C GLY A 198 -20.09 -9.52 -5.03
N PHE A 199 -19.28 -10.34 -5.69
CA PHE A 199 -19.60 -10.89 -7.01
C PHE A 199 -20.80 -11.83 -7.00
N GLU A 200 -21.00 -12.63 -5.95
CA GLU A 200 -22.21 -13.44 -5.79
C GLU A 200 -23.46 -12.56 -5.75
N ILE A 201 -23.45 -11.46 -4.99
CA ILE A 201 -24.56 -10.50 -4.94
C ILE A 201 -24.80 -9.87 -6.31
N ILE A 202 -23.75 -9.41 -6.99
CA ILE A 202 -23.88 -8.82 -8.34
C ILE A 202 -24.45 -9.84 -9.34
N LYS A 203 -23.94 -11.07 -9.36
CA LYS A 203 -24.41 -12.11 -10.28
C LYS A 203 -25.84 -12.55 -10.01
N SER A 204 -26.30 -12.47 -8.75
CA SER A 204 -27.70 -12.74 -8.40
C SER A 204 -28.70 -11.70 -8.96
N LYS A 205 -28.21 -10.47 -9.24
CA LYS A 205 -29.01 -9.37 -9.79
C LYS A 205 -28.80 -9.17 -11.28
N TYR A 206 -27.61 -9.50 -11.80
CA TYR A 206 -27.20 -9.29 -13.18
C TYR A 206 -26.60 -10.59 -13.76
N ASN A 207 -27.47 -11.48 -14.23
CA ASN A 207 -27.13 -12.87 -14.59
C ASN A 207 -26.13 -13.04 -15.75
N ASP A 208 -25.92 -12.00 -16.57
CA ASP A 208 -25.04 -12.04 -17.75
C ASP A 208 -23.69 -11.32 -17.54
N VAL A 209 -23.44 -10.83 -16.31
CA VAL A 209 -22.19 -10.16 -15.94
C VAL A 209 -21.09 -11.17 -15.64
N VAL A 210 -19.92 -10.94 -16.23
CA VAL A 210 -18.70 -11.71 -15.96
C VAL A 210 -17.88 -10.97 -14.92
N CYS A 211 -17.38 -11.66 -13.89
CA CYS A 211 -16.55 -11.05 -12.85
C CYS A 211 -15.21 -11.78 -12.73
N GLY A 212 -14.13 -11.03 -12.52
CA GLY A 212 -12.84 -11.56 -12.12
C GLY A 212 -11.99 -10.52 -11.41
N TRP A 213 -10.91 -10.99 -10.80
CA TRP A 213 -10.03 -10.15 -10.00
C TRP A 213 -8.62 -10.74 -9.89
N GLU A 214 -7.64 -9.88 -9.69
CA GLU A 214 -6.23 -10.25 -9.49
C GLU A 214 -5.47 -9.09 -8.82
N THR A 215 -4.30 -9.35 -8.22
CA THR A 215 -3.42 -8.25 -7.81
C THR A 215 -2.78 -7.57 -9.02
N GLY A 216 -2.68 -6.24 -8.95
CA GLY A 216 -1.97 -5.42 -9.95
C GLY A 216 -0.45 -5.61 -9.96
N LEU A 217 0.13 -6.42 -9.07
CA LEU A 217 1.58 -6.61 -8.93
C LEU A 217 2.10 -7.96 -9.43
N ILE A 218 1.23 -8.87 -9.87
CA ILE A 218 1.62 -10.10 -10.58
C ILE A 218 1.14 -9.96 -12.03
N TYR A 219 1.89 -9.18 -12.81
CA TYR A 219 1.50 -8.70 -14.14
C TYR A 219 1.01 -9.81 -15.09
N TRP A 220 1.68 -10.97 -15.11
CA TRP A 220 1.27 -12.08 -15.97
C TRP A 220 -0.10 -12.65 -15.57
N ASN A 221 -0.36 -12.86 -14.27
CA ASN A 221 -1.67 -13.33 -13.79
C ASN A 221 -2.77 -12.32 -14.10
N MET A 222 -2.50 -11.03 -13.84
CA MET A 222 -3.45 -9.96 -14.08
C MET A 222 -3.85 -9.89 -15.56
N ARG A 223 -2.86 -9.88 -16.46
CA ARG A 223 -3.08 -9.90 -17.90
C ARG A 223 -3.90 -11.13 -18.31
N LYS A 224 -3.50 -12.32 -17.86
CA LYS A 224 -4.19 -13.58 -18.19
C LYS A 224 -5.66 -13.55 -17.78
N LYS A 225 -5.97 -13.22 -16.53
CA LYS A 225 -7.34 -13.17 -16.03
C LYS A 225 -8.19 -12.07 -16.68
N LEU A 226 -7.58 -10.94 -17.01
CA LEU A 226 -8.29 -9.89 -17.75
C LEU A 226 -8.64 -10.36 -19.17
N PHE A 227 -7.72 -11.05 -19.86
CA PHE A 227 -7.98 -11.64 -21.17
C PHE A 227 -9.10 -12.68 -21.10
N GLU A 228 -9.13 -13.54 -20.07
CA GLU A 228 -10.21 -14.50 -19.84
C GLU A 228 -11.61 -13.85 -19.69
N ILE A 229 -11.69 -12.60 -19.20
CA ILE A 229 -12.95 -11.84 -19.18
C ILE A 229 -13.27 -11.28 -20.57
N LEU A 230 -12.28 -10.70 -21.24
CA LEU A 230 -12.44 -10.12 -22.56
C LEU A 230 -12.90 -11.15 -23.60
N ASP A 231 -12.33 -12.36 -23.55
CA ASP A 231 -12.63 -13.49 -24.42
C ASP A 231 -14.07 -14.02 -24.25
N GLN A 232 -14.76 -13.64 -23.17
CA GLN A 232 -16.19 -13.92 -23.00
C GLN A 232 -17.10 -12.98 -23.80
N GLY A 233 -16.52 -12.13 -24.65
CA GLY A 233 -17.23 -11.30 -25.62
C GLY A 233 -17.86 -10.04 -25.03
N ILE A 234 -17.33 -9.54 -23.91
CA ILE A 234 -17.83 -8.31 -23.29
C ILE A 234 -17.67 -7.09 -24.23
N ASP A 235 -18.56 -6.11 -24.09
CA ASP A 235 -18.52 -4.82 -24.78
C ASP A 235 -18.13 -3.69 -23.83
N THR A 236 -18.46 -3.83 -22.55
CA THR A 236 -18.07 -2.91 -21.47
C THR A 236 -17.30 -3.63 -20.39
N LEU A 237 -16.16 -3.08 -19.99
CA LEU A 237 -15.38 -3.48 -18.82
C LEU A 237 -15.56 -2.44 -17.72
N ILE A 238 -16.07 -2.85 -16.57
CA ILE A 238 -16.05 -2.06 -15.34
C ILE A 238 -14.74 -2.38 -14.61
N ALA A 239 -13.84 -1.41 -14.56
CA ALA A 239 -12.61 -1.45 -13.78
C ALA A 239 -12.89 -0.94 -12.35
N SER A 240 -12.46 -1.68 -11.33
CA SER A 240 -12.64 -1.28 -9.94
C SER A 240 -11.40 -1.66 -9.12
N SER A 241 -11.21 -0.97 -8.00
CA SER A 241 -10.16 -1.26 -7.02
C SER A 241 -10.79 -1.38 -5.64
N PRO A 242 -10.37 -2.37 -4.82
CA PRO A 242 -10.87 -2.54 -3.49
C PRO A 242 -10.17 -1.53 -2.57
N MET A 243 -10.48 -0.23 -2.72
CA MET A 243 -9.90 0.85 -1.93
C MET A 243 -10.97 1.83 -1.47
N GLY A 244 -10.82 2.35 -0.25
CA GLY A 244 -11.69 3.40 0.27
C GLY A 244 -11.51 4.72 -0.50
N ILE A 245 -10.26 5.04 -0.87
CA ILE A 245 -9.92 6.23 -1.64
C ILE A 245 -8.99 5.83 -2.78
N TYR A 246 -9.28 6.25 -4.01
CA TYR A 246 -8.35 6.03 -5.12
C TYR A 246 -7.24 7.08 -5.13
N SER A 247 -6.03 6.63 -5.48
CA SER A 247 -4.86 7.49 -5.65
C SER A 247 -4.22 7.36 -7.03
N HIS A 248 -3.42 8.34 -7.45
CA HIS A 248 -2.61 8.12 -8.65
C HIS A 248 -1.55 7.04 -8.43
N PHE A 249 -1.00 6.93 -7.22
CA PHE A 249 0.04 5.95 -6.95
C PHE A 249 -0.48 4.51 -7.03
N GLU A 250 -1.60 4.22 -6.35
CA GLU A 250 -2.15 2.87 -6.28
C GLU A 250 -3.01 2.49 -7.50
N ASP A 251 -3.82 3.42 -7.99
CA ASP A 251 -4.89 3.13 -8.93
C ASP A 251 -4.61 3.74 -10.31
N PHE A 252 -4.63 5.07 -10.45
CA PHE A 252 -4.64 5.72 -11.77
C PHE A 252 -3.33 5.56 -12.56
N ASN A 253 -2.16 5.58 -11.92
CA ASN A 253 -0.87 5.35 -12.59
C ASN A 253 -0.33 3.92 -12.40
N SER A 254 -1.14 3.02 -11.85
CA SER A 254 -0.78 1.61 -11.67
C SER A 254 -1.93 0.69 -12.09
N SER A 255 -2.80 0.29 -11.16
CA SER A 255 -3.76 -0.80 -11.40
C SER A 255 -4.72 -0.52 -12.58
N PHE A 256 -5.31 0.69 -12.65
CA PHE A 256 -6.16 1.07 -13.78
C PHE A 256 -5.35 1.27 -15.06
N ARG A 257 -4.14 1.81 -14.97
CA ARG A 257 -3.25 1.94 -16.14
C ARG A 257 -3.00 0.58 -16.78
N HIS A 258 -2.69 -0.45 -16.00
CA HIS A 258 -2.48 -1.80 -16.51
C HIS A 258 -3.72 -2.40 -17.16
N ILE A 259 -4.93 -2.14 -16.61
CA ILE A 259 -6.16 -2.54 -17.29
C ILE A 259 -6.25 -1.92 -18.69
N PHE A 260 -6.06 -0.61 -18.80
CA PHE A 260 -6.12 0.08 -20.09
C PHE A 260 -5.07 -0.47 -21.07
N GLU A 261 -3.82 -0.65 -20.61
CA GLU A 261 -2.73 -1.21 -21.42
C GLU A 261 -3.05 -2.63 -21.94
N TYR A 262 -3.60 -3.50 -21.08
CA TYR A 262 -3.93 -4.87 -21.45
C TYR A 262 -5.18 -4.97 -22.33
N VAL A 263 -6.18 -4.11 -22.13
CA VAL A 263 -7.32 -4.02 -23.06
C VAL A 263 -6.85 -3.54 -24.43
N GLU A 264 -6.01 -2.52 -24.51
CA GLU A 264 -5.42 -2.06 -25.79
C GLU A 264 -4.58 -3.14 -26.47
N GLU A 265 -3.86 -3.96 -25.71
CA GLU A 265 -3.14 -5.11 -26.22
C GLU A 265 -4.10 -6.15 -26.82
N TRP A 266 -5.13 -6.54 -26.07
CA TRP A 266 -6.14 -7.50 -26.52
C TRP A 266 -6.90 -7.02 -27.77
N GLU A 267 -7.26 -5.73 -27.84
CA GLU A 267 -7.95 -5.14 -29.01
C GLU A 267 -7.10 -5.18 -30.30
N LYS A 268 -5.76 -5.18 -30.19
CA LYS A 268 -4.88 -5.33 -31.37
C LYS A 268 -4.94 -6.75 -31.94
N GLU A 269 -5.18 -7.75 -31.10
CA GLU A 269 -5.34 -9.14 -31.49
C GLU A 269 -6.76 -9.45 -32.01
N HIS A 270 -7.73 -8.56 -31.73
CA HIS A 270 -9.15 -8.72 -32.07
C HIS A 270 -9.69 -7.53 -32.91
N PRO A 271 -9.26 -7.40 -34.18
CA PRO A 271 -9.62 -6.25 -35.01
C PRO A 271 -11.14 -6.15 -35.19
N GLY A 272 -11.67 -4.92 -34.99
CA GLY A 272 -13.11 -4.64 -35.08
C GLY A 272 -13.85 -4.73 -33.74
N LYS A 273 -13.22 -5.24 -32.67
CA LYS A 273 -13.78 -5.17 -31.32
C LYS A 273 -13.17 -3.98 -30.57
N LYS A 274 -14.03 -3.22 -29.89
CA LYS A 274 -13.65 -2.13 -28.99
C LYS A 274 -14.35 -2.30 -27.66
N ILE A 275 -13.60 -2.14 -26.58
CA ILE A 275 -14.06 -2.33 -25.22
C ILE A 275 -14.22 -0.97 -24.57
N LYS A 276 -15.44 -0.66 -24.15
CA LYS A 276 -15.67 0.52 -23.33
C LYS A 276 -15.19 0.25 -21.91
N ILE A 277 -14.22 1.01 -21.40
CA ILE A 277 -13.79 0.90 -20.01
C ILE A 277 -14.49 1.96 -19.16
N ILE A 278 -15.07 1.55 -18.03
CA ILE A 278 -15.66 2.43 -17.02
C ILE A 278 -14.96 2.16 -15.69
N MET A 279 -14.34 3.17 -15.09
CA MET A 279 -13.80 3.09 -13.74
C MET A 279 -14.93 3.33 -12.73
N ALA A 280 -15.27 2.32 -11.93
CA ALA A 280 -16.29 2.41 -10.89
C ALA A 280 -15.87 3.38 -9.77
N PRO A 281 -16.80 4.09 -9.10
CA PRO A 281 -16.48 4.96 -7.97
C PRO A 281 -15.75 4.21 -6.84
N GLN A 282 -14.98 4.94 -6.05
CA GLN A 282 -14.30 4.39 -4.87
C GLN A 282 -15.31 3.95 -3.79
N MET A 283 -14.93 2.97 -2.98
CA MET A 283 -15.85 2.43 -1.96
C MET A 283 -16.19 3.46 -0.86
N GLY A 284 -15.29 4.41 -0.60
CA GLY A 284 -15.46 5.44 0.42
C GLY A 284 -16.55 6.47 0.14
N ASP A 285 -17.06 6.52 -1.10
CA ASP A 285 -18.22 7.35 -1.46
C ASP A 285 -19.52 6.81 -0.84
N PHE A 286 -19.52 5.55 -0.40
CA PHE A 286 -20.69 4.86 0.11
C PHE A 286 -20.62 4.71 1.63
N GLN A 287 -21.73 5.05 2.30
CA GLN A 287 -21.84 5.03 3.76
C GLN A 287 -21.46 3.69 4.41
N PRO A 288 -21.78 2.50 3.84
CA PRO A 288 -21.46 1.24 4.50
C PRO A 288 -19.98 1.09 4.82
N LEU A 289 -19.06 1.58 3.99
CA LEU A 289 -17.63 1.46 4.31
C LEU A 289 -17.28 2.17 5.62
N ARG A 290 -17.84 3.37 5.85
CA ARG A 290 -17.67 4.10 7.11
C ARG A 290 -18.36 3.37 8.27
N GLN A 291 -19.54 2.78 8.04
CA GLN A 291 -20.25 1.99 9.04
C GLN A 291 -19.40 0.81 9.55
N ALA A 292 -18.61 0.18 8.68
CA ALA A 292 -17.74 -0.93 9.06
C ALA A 292 -16.77 -0.54 10.20
N PHE A 293 -16.15 0.64 10.09
CA PHE A 293 -15.25 1.18 11.11
C PHE A 293 -15.99 1.71 12.33
N LEU A 294 -17.16 2.33 12.15
CA LEU A 294 -17.97 2.84 13.26
C LEU A 294 -18.47 1.70 14.17
N GLU A 295 -18.94 0.59 13.61
CA GLU A 295 -19.36 -0.58 14.41
C GLU A 295 -18.17 -1.22 15.13
N MET A 296 -17.03 -1.34 14.46
CA MET A 296 -15.82 -1.90 15.07
C MET A 296 -15.26 -1.00 16.18
N LEU A 297 -15.32 0.32 16.02
CA LEU A 297 -14.96 1.26 17.08
C LEU A 297 -15.99 1.21 18.20
N LYS A 298 -17.29 1.16 17.90
CA LYS A 298 -18.36 1.06 18.90
C LYS A 298 -18.14 -0.15 19.81
N ASP A 299 -17.92 -1.32 19.23
CA ASP A 299 -17.67 -2.54 20.00
C ASP A 299 -16.43 -2.43 20.90
N ARG A 300 -15.42 -1.66 20.49
CA ARG A 300 -14.28 -1.34 21.36
C ARG A 300 -14.67 -0.40 22.49
N LEU A 301 -15.37 0.69 22.19
CA LEU A 301 -15.79 1.69 23.18
C LEU A 301 -16.72 1.08 24.24
N ASP A 302 -17.60 0.15 23.85
CA ASP A 302 -18.49 -0.59 24.75
C ASP A 302 -17.74 -1.43 25.81
N THR A 303 -16.44 -1.72 25.60
CA THR A 303 -15.61 -2.45 26.57
C THR A 303 -14.92 -1.55 27.59
N LEU A 304 -14.93 -0.23 27.39
CA LEU A 304 -14.21 0.71 28.25
C LEU A 304 -15.03 1.06 29.49
N PRO A 305 -14.41 1.21 30.67
CA PRO A 305 -15.11 1.64 31.87
C PRO A 305 -15.72 3.04 31.71
N GLU A 306 -16.92 3.24 32.26
CA GLU A 306 -17.49 4.58 32.40
C GLU A 306 -16.55 5.51 33.18
N GLY A 307 -16.58 6.80 32.86
CA GLY A 307 -15.71 7.80 33.48
C GLY A 307 -14.25 7.77 33.00
N SER A 308 -13.85 6.79 32.18
CA SER A 308 -12.52 6.79 31.54
C SER A 308 -12.36 8.00 30.62
N SER A 309 -11.12 8.41 30.39
CA SER A 309 -10.74 9.40 29.38
C SER A 309 -10.22 8.70 28.13
N VAL A 310 -10.77 9.07 26.96
CA VAL A 310 -10.56 8.34 25.70
C VAL A 310 -10.13 9.27 24.57
N MET A 311 -9.01 8.94 23.94
CA MET A 311 -8.61 9.53 22.66
C MET A 311 -8.78 8.50 21.54
N VAL A 312 -9.32 8.93 20.39
CA VAL A 312 -9.36 8.12 19.17
C VAL A 312 -8.50 8.78 18.11
N ALA A 313 -7.53 8.04 17.58
CA ALA A 313 -6.68 8.44 16.47
C ALA A 313 -7.18 7.76 15.19
N VAL A 314 -7.85 8.52 14.33
CA VAL A 314 -8.27 8.07 13.00
C VAL A 314 -7.05 8.13 12.09
N THR A 315 -6.49 6.98 11.73
CA THR A 315 -5.21 6.89 11.02
C THR A 315 -5.44 6.59 9.54
N CYS A 316 -4.71 7.28 8.67
CA CYS A 316 -4.53 6.86 7.28
C CYS A 316 -3.04 6.52 7.06
N HIS A 317 -2.74 5.75 6.02
CA HIS A 317 -1.37 5.50 5.59
C HIS A 317 -0.65 6.84 5.42
N GLY A 318 -1.20 7.75 4.61
CA GLY A 318 -0.64 9.08 4.43
C GLY A 318 0.38 9.15 3.30
N MET A 319 0.75 10.39 2.95
CA MET A 319 1.67 10.74 1.86
C MET A 319 2.29 12.12 2.17
N PRO A 320 3.46 12.47 1.61
CA PRO A 320 4.00 13.81 1.74
C PRO A 320 3.28 14.75 0.78
N TRP A 321 2.06 15.17 1.15
CA TRP A 321 1.11 15.88 0.28
C TRP A 321 1.70 17.15 -0.35
N ASP A 322 2.58 17.86 0.36
CA ASP A 322 3.28 19.04 -0.14
C ASP A 322 4.18 18.72 -1.36
N ALA A 323 4.71 17.50 -1.45
CA ALA A 323 5.51 17.04 -2.59
C ALA A 323 4.64 16.51 -3.74
N PHE A 324 3.38 16.15 -3.46
CA PHE A 324 2.45 15.55 -4.41
C PHE A 324 1.09 16.28 -4.44
N PRO A 325 1.05 17.60 -4.73
CA PRO A 325 -0.18 18.38 -4.69
C PRO A 325 -1.18 18.01 -5.81
N TRP A 326 -0.71 17.25 -6.80
CA TRP A 326 -1.52 16.73 -7.90
C TRP A 326 -2.28 15.45 -7.52
N GLU A 327 -2.09 14.93 -6.31
CA GLU A 327 -2.63 13.64 -5.94
C GLU A 327 -4.16 13.63 -5.83
N ALA A 328 -4.82 12.68 -6.49
CA ALA A 328 -6.28 12.56 -6.58
C ALA A 328 -6.89 12.28 -5.21
N TRP A 329 -6.16 11.55 -4.36
CA TRP A 329 -6.53 11.29 -2.97
C TRP A 329 -6.93 12.58 -2.24
N LEU A 330 -6.22 13.70 -2.43
CA LEU A 330 -6.53 14.97 -1.77
C LEU A 330 -7.94 15.49 -2.09
N LYS A 331 -8.43 15.25 -3.32
CA LYS A 331 -9.77 15.65 -3.75
C LYS A 331 -10.82 14.59 -3.42
N GLN A 332 -10.42 13.33 -3.35
CA GLN A 332 -11.32 12.19 -3.18
C GLN A 332 -11.48 11.74 -1.72
N ALA A 333 -10.60 12.14 -0.81
CA ALA A 333 -10.67 11.78 0.61
C ALA A 333 -11.87 12.34 1.37
N PRO A 334 -12.35 13.60 1.14
CA PRO A 334 -13.34 14.21 2.04
C PRO A 334 -14.67 13.44 2.22
N PRO A 335 -15.30 12.86 1.17
CA PRO A 335 -16.51 12.05 1.33
C PRO A 335 -16.33 10.81 2.24
N TYR A 336 -15.09 10.34 2.38
CA TYR A 336 -14.75 9.19 3.19
C TYR A 336 -14.09 9.56 4.52
N ARG A 337 -12.83 10.03 4.49
CA ARG A 337 -12.00 10.30 5.67
C ARG A 337 -12.62 11.37 6.56
N ASP A 338 -12.92 12.53 5.99
CA ASP A 338 -13.39 13.69 6.78
C ASP A 338 -14.78 13.40 7.34
N LYS A 339 -15.63 12.76 6.54
CA LYS A 339 -16.94 12.32 6.99
C LYS A 339 -16.87 11.27 8.10
N LEU A 340 -15.99 10.27 7.97
CA LEU A 340 -15.78 9.25 9.00
C LEU A 340 -15.23 9.86 10.28
N TYR A 341 -14.30 10.80 10.19
CA TYR A 341 -13.78 11.53 11.35
C TYR A 341 -14.89 12.25 12.14
N GLU A 342 -15.79 12.94 11.45
CA GLU A 342 -16.94 13.58 12.11
C GLU A 342 -17.91 12.56 12.70
N GLU A 343 -18.20 11.47 12.00
CA GLU A 343 -19.05 10.37 12.50
C GLU A 343 -18.41 9.66 13.73
N VAL A 344 -17.08 9.57 13.79
CA VAL A 344 -16.34 9.06 14.95
C VAL A 344 -16.47 10.01 16.14
N LYS A 345 -16.37 11.33 15.93
CA LYS A 345 -16.61 12.33 16.99
C LYS A 345 -18.03 12.22 17.54
N GLU A 346 -19.01 12.11 16.66
CA GLU A 346 -20.41 11.90 17.04
C GLU A 346 -20.60 10.61 17.84
N LEU A 347 -19.95 9.50 17.44
CA LEU A 347 -20.02 8.22 18.15
C LEU A 347 -19.40 8.33 19.55
N VAL A 348 -18.17 8.83 19.65
CA VAL A 348 -17.45 8.95 20.93
C VAL A 348 -18.20 9.88 21.90
N GLY A 349 -18.81 10.95 21.40
CA GLY A 349 -19.60 11.90 22.20
C GLY A 349 -20.88 11.33 22.83
N LYS A 350 -21.29 10.11 22.46
CA LYS A 350 -22.45 9.41 23.06
C LYS A 350 -22.12 8.66 24.35
N TYR A 351 -20.84 8.50 24.68
CA TYR A 351 -20.39 7.74 25.84
C TYR A 351 -20.14 8.66 27.05
N ASN A 352 -20.34 8.12 28.25
CA ASN A 352 -20.10 8.82 29.52
C ASN A 352 -18.62 8.77 29.93
N PHE A 353 -17.75 9.29 29.06
CA PHE A 353 -16.31 9.42 29.32
C PHE A 353 -15.98 10.77 29.97
N SER A 354 -15.01 10.80 30.88
CA SER A 354 -14.63 12.04 31.60
C SER A 354 -13.98 13.09 30.70
N LYS A 355 -13.30 12.63 29.63
CA LYS A 355 -12.60 13.46 28.64
C LYS A 355 -12.52 12.69 27.33
N THR A 356 -12.84 13.34 26.22
CA THR A 356 -12.76 12.73 24.89
C THR A 356 -11.94 13.58 23.92
N ARG A 357 -11.19 12.94 23.02
CA ARG A 357 -10.55 13.61 21.89
C ARG A 357 -10.56 12.71 20.66
N VAL A 358 -10.82 13.27 19.49
CA VAL A 358 -10.63 12.57 18.22
C VAL A 358 -9.64 13.38 17.38
N VAL A 359 -8.68 12.70 16.74
CA VAL A 359 -7.71 13.33 15.83
C VAL A 359 -7.62 12.54 14.53
N ILE A 360 -7.16 13.20 13.46
CA ILE A 360 -6.70 12.54 12.24
C ILE A 360 -5.17 12.56 12.23
N CYS A 361 -4.55 11.43 11.92
CA CYS A 361 -3.09 11.31 11.81
C CYS A 361 -2.66 10.39 10.67
N GLN A 362 -1.36 10.38 10.38
CA GLN A 362 -0.73 9.58 9.33
C GLN A 362 0.22 8.55 9.93
N ASP A 363 0.16 7.33 9.42
CA ASP A 363 1.08 6.23 9.77
C ASP A 363 2.43 6.36 9.03
N GLU A 364 2.42 7.02 7.87
CA GLU A 364 3.55 7.21 6.97
C GLU A 364 3.79 8.69 6.63
N PHE A 365 5.04 9.02 6.28
CA PHE A 365 5.50 10.32 5.79
C PHE A 365 5.31 11.54 6.71
N ALA A 366 4.61 11.40 7.83
CA ALA A 366 4.65 12.32 8.96
C ALA A 366 5.88 11.99 9.85
N ASP A 367 7.06 12.02 9.25
CA ASP A 367 8.32 11.61 9.88
C ASP A 367 9.42 12.67 9.71
N PRO A 368 10.53 12.59 10.48
CA PRO A 368 11.59 13.61 10.41
C PRO A 368 12.28 13.78 9.04
N ILE A 369 12.09 12.85 8.10
CA ILE A 369 12.68 12.93 6.75
C ILE A 369 11.74 13.65 5.79
N TRP A 370 10.45 13.26 5.77
CA TRP A 370 9.47 13.77 4.81
C TRP A 370 8.66 14.96 5.34
N ASP A 371 8.57 15.11 6.66
CA ASP A 371 7.91 16.22 7.34
C ASP A 371 8.76 16.74 8.52
N PRO A 372 9.97 17.27 8.25
CA PRO A 372 10.89 17.74 9.31
C PRO A 372 10.35 18.93 10.11
N ASN A 373 9.32 19.62 9.59
CA ASN A 373 8.67 20.74 10.27
C ASN A 373 7.38 20.32 10.99
N GLU A 374 7.10 19.02 11.05
CA GLU A 374 6.00 18.46 11.82
C GLU A 374 4.60 18.98 11.44
N LYS A 375 4.39 19.35 10.17
CA LYS A 375 3.11 19.87 9.65
C LYS A 375 1.97 18.86 9.76
N TYR A 376 2.28 17.58 9.61
CA TYR A 376 1.34 16.48 9.70
C TYR A 376 1.47 15.80 11.07
N LEU A 377 0.34 15.41 11.66
CA LEU A 377 0.34 14.61 12.89
C LEU A 377 0.64 13.15 12.55
N SER A 378 1.76 12.63 13.05
CA SER A 378 2.05 11.19 12.98
C SER A 378 1.22 10.41 14.00
N THR A 379 0.89 9.17 13.71
CA THR A 379 0.18 8.29 14.65
C THR A 379 0.97 8.08 15.94
N ASN A 380 2.30 7.92 15.85
CA ASN A 380 3.17 7.85 17.03
C ASN A 380 3.05 9.11 17.90
N ARG A 381 3.11 10.31 17.30
CA ARG A 381 2.95 11.55 18.05
C ARG A 381 1.53 11.69 18.62
N ALA A 382 0.51 11.22 17.92
CA ALA A 382 -0.86 11.17 18.44
C ALA A 382 -0.95 10.30 19.70
N TYR A 383 -0.28 9.13 19.72
CA TYR A 383 -0.24 8.26 20.90
C TYR A 383 0.52 8.90 22.06
N TRP A 384 1.71 9.46 21.81
CA TRP A 384 2.47 10.17 22.85
C TRP A 384 1.73 11.39 23.40
N ASN A 385 1.00 12.12 22.56
CA ASN A 385 0.13 13.20 23.02
C ASN A 385 -0.97 12.68 23.96
N ALA A 386 -1.56 11.52 23.68
CA ALA A 386 -2.55 10.91 24.57
C ALA A 386 -1.93 10.52 25.92
N ILE A 387 -0.74 9.92 25.89
CA ILE A 387 0.02 9.51 27.07
C ILE A 387 0.37 10.72 27.95
N ASN A 388 0.92 11.77 27.34
CA ASN A 388 1.36 12.97 28.04
C ASN A 388 0.18 13.80 28.59
N ASP A 389 -0.96 13.78 27.89
CA ASP A 389 -2.18 14.46 28.31
C ASP A 389 -3.00 13.64 29.33
N GLY A 390 -2.47 12.50 29.79
CA GLY A 390 -3.05 11.67 30.83
C GLY A 390 -4.37 11.01 30.45
N PHE A 391 -4.54 10.58 29.20
CA PHE A 391 -5.70 9.78 28.80
C PHE A 391 -5.60 8.35 29.33
N ASP A 392 -6.70 7.74 29.74
CA ASP A 392 -6.73 6.33 30.15
C ASP A 392 -6.59 5.41 28.94
N TYR A 393 -7.19 5.79 27.81
CA TYR A 393 -7.18 5.01 26.57
C TYR A 393 -6.86 5.87 25.34
N CYS A 394 -6.06 5.32 24.43
CA CYS A 394 -5.88 5.84 23.07
C CYS A 394 -6.15 4.73 22.05
N ILE A 395 -7.16 4.87 21.20
CA ILE A 395 -7.54 3.87 20.20
C ILE A 395 -7.12 4.34 18.81
N GLY A 396 -6.23 3.59 18.15
CA GLY A 396 -5.93 3.73 16.73
C GLY A 396 -6.98 3.04 15.86
N LEU A 397 -7.55 3.79 14.91
CA LEU A 397 -8.54 3.33 13.94
C LEU A 397 -7.97 3.49 12.51
N PRO A 398 -7.37 2.44 11.93
CA PRO A 398 -6.72 2.50 10.61
C PRO A 398 -7.73 2.42 9.47
N ILE A 399 -8.15 3.56 8.93
CA ILE A 399 -9.30 3.61 8.01
C ILE A 399 -8.95 3.30 6.54
N GLU A 400 -7.67 3.16 6.19
CA GLU A 400 -7.29 2.99 4.79
C GLU A 400 -7.40 1.54 4.30
N PHE A 401 -7.34 0.58 5.22
CA PHE A 401 -7.34 -0.84 4.92
C PHE A 401 -8.57 -1.53 5.50
N PHE A 402 -9.09 -2.53 4.79
CA PHE A 402 -10.16 -3.42 5.25
C PHE A 402 -9.77 -4.90 5.19
N ALA A 403 -8.48 -5.15 4.97
CA ALA A 403 -7.81 -6.42 5.10
C ALA A 403 -6.44 -6.18 5.73
N GLU A 404 -6.06 -7.01 6.68
CA GLU A 404 -4.77 -6.95 7.34
C GLU A 404 -3.67 -7.30 6.35
N ASN A 405 -2.52 -6.65 6.48
CA ASN A 405 -1.44 -6.73 5.50
C ASN A 405 -0.08 -6.43 6.18
N SER A 406 1.05 -6.46 5.46
CA SER A 406 2.36 -6.18 6.07
C SER A 406 2.47 -4.78 6.67
N ASP A 407 1.73 -3.81 6.15
CA ASP A 407 1.75 -2.44 6.68
C ASP A 407 1.04 -2.38 8.01
N THR A 408 -0.20 -2.87 8.07
CA THR A 408 -0.99 -2.88 9.31
C THR A 408 -0.37 -3.75 10.40
N LEU A 409 0.15 -4.93 10.02
CA LEU A 409 0.71 -5.88 10.96
C LEU A 409 2.13 -5.50 11.41
N MET A 410 2.96 -4.92 10.54
CA MET A 410 4.40 -4.80 10.82
C MET A 410 4.96 -3.41 10.54
N HIS A 411 4.76 -2.87 9.34
CA HIS A 411 5.44 -1.64 8.93
C HIS A 411 4.97 -0.42 9.73
N HIS A 412 3.65 -0.23 9.82
CA HIS A 412 3.06 0.84 10.62
C HIS A 412 3.34 0.63 12.11
N ALA A 413 3.32 -0.61 12.60
CA ALA A 413 3.64 -0.90 14.00
C ALA A 413 5.05 -0.40 14.38
N MET A 414 6.04 -0.61 13.51
CA MET A 414 7.41 -0.12 13.73
C MET A 414 7.48 1.39 13.91
N LYS A 415 6.63 2.15 13.21
CA LYS A 415 6.58 3.62 13.27
C LYS A 415 5.72 4.10 14.44
N ASN A 416 4.55 3.50 14.58
CA ASN A 416 3.52 3.93 15.52
C ASN A 416 3.91 3.66 16.97
N TYR A 417 4.64 2.58 17.25
CA TYR A 417 5.05 2.18 18.61
C TYR A 417 6.52 2.43 18.91
N GLN A 418 7.21 3.20 18.07
CA GLN A 418 8.58 3.58 18.35
C GLN A 418 8.69 4.30 19.71
N GLY A 419 9.55 3.77 20.57
CA GLY A 419 9.82 4.29 21.92
C GLY A 419 8.89 3.73 23.01
N PHE A 420 7.99 2.80 22.69
CA PHE A 420 7.16 2.14 23.70
C PHE A 420 7.97 1.05 24.42
N ASP A 421 7.79 0.94 25.75
CA ASP A 421 8.59 0.03 26.58
C ASP A 421 8.40 -1.45 26.20
N ASP A 422 7.17 -1.84 25.87
CA ASP A 422 6.77 -3.22 25.57
C ASP A 422 6.75 -3.55 24.07
N TYR A 423 7.23 -2.65 23.19
CA TYR A 423 7.24 -2.92 21.75
C TYR A 423 8.61 -3.43 21.28
N ASP A 424 8.63 -4.70 20.88
CA ASP A 424 9.76 -5.31 20.19
C ASP A 424 9.41 -5.58 18.72
N ILE A 425 10.27 -5.13 17.80
CA ILE A 425 10.12 -5.37 16.37
C ILE A 425 10.42 -6.82 15.97
N GLU A 426 11.21 -7.53 16.77
CA GLU A 426 11.56 -8.92 16.53
C GLU A 426 10.55 -9.89 17.18
N GLU A 427 9.58 -9.39 17.96
CA GLU A 427 8.53 -10.23 18.54
C GLU A 427 7.56 -10.72 17.44
N PRO A 428 7.41 -12.05 17.27
CA PRO A 428 6.59 -12.59 16.20
C PRO A 428 5.11 -12.38 16.47
N ILE A 429 4.40 -11.89 15.47
CA ILE A 429 2.95 -11.74 15.48
C ILE A 429 2.29 -13.12 15.52
N ASP A 430 1.32 -13.29 16.42
CA ASP A 430 0.45 -14.46 16.43
C ASP A 430 -0.96 -14.05 16.01
N TYR A 431 -1.33 -14.34 14.75
CA TYR A 431 -2.65 -14.02 14.22
C TYR A 431 -3.22 -15.23 13.46
N PRO A 432 -3.69 -16.27 14.17
CA PRO A 432 -4.13 -17.53 13.57
C PRO A 432 -5.57 -17.49 13.02
N ASP A 433 -6.41 -16.58 13.51
CA ASP A 433 -7.80 -16.43 13.07
C ASP A 433 -8.01 -15.10 12.34
N TRP A 434 -8.02 -15.16 11.02
CA TRP A 434 -8.21 -13.99 10.15
C TRP A 434 -9.67 -13.54 10.03
N SER A 435 -10.60 -14.21 10.69
CA SER A 435 -12.01 -13.82 10.74
C SER A 435 -12.32 -12.79 11.81
N VAL A 436 -11.36 -12.44 12.67
CA VAL A 436 -11.49 -11.39 13.69
C VAL A 436 -10.46 -10.29 13.45
N PRO A 437 -10.76 -9.00 13.72
CA PRO A 437 -9.76 -7.94 13.57
C PRO A 437 -8.51 -8.23 14.40
N TYR A 438 -7.34 -7.94 13.84
CA TYR A 438 -6.10 -8.02 14.59
C TYR A 438 -6.01 -6.83 15.55
N THR A 439 -5.80 -7.09 16.83
CA THR A 439 -5.68 -6.02 17.84
C THR A 439 -4.37 -6.12 18.58
N ARG A 440 -3.78 -4.97 18.89
CA ARG A 440 -2.64 -4.84 19.82
C ARG A 440 -2.99 -3.92 20.95
N GLN A 441 -2.39 -4.16 22.10
CA GLN A 441 -2.53 -3.29 23.26
C GLN A 441 -1.16 -3.12 23.90
N PHE A 442 -0.81 -1.86 24.17
CA PHE A 442 0.38 -1.50 24.93
C PHE A 442 -0.02 -0.62 26.09
N LYS A 443 0.67 -0.75 27.21
CA LYS A 443 0.47 0.13 28.36
C LYS A 443 1.70 1.01 28.52
N GLN A 444 1.53 2.31 28.37
CA GLN A 444 2.57 3.29 28.58
C GLN A 444 2.12 4.23 29.70
N ASN A 445 2.83 4.21 30.83
CA ASN A 445 2.39 4.86 32.07
C ASN A 445 0.97 4.39 32.47
N ASN A 446 0.03 5.32 32.63
CA ASN A 446 -1.37 5.02 32.93
C ASN A 446 -2.25 4.87 31.68
N THR A 447 -1.70 5.10 30.48
CA THR A 447 -2.46 5.08 29.23
C THR A 447 -2.35 3.72 28.55
N THR A 448 -3.51 3.20 28.17
CA THR A 448 -3.63 1.99 27.35
C THR A 448 -3.80 2.40 25.88
N VAL A 449 -2.81 2.09 25.04
CA VAL A 449 -2.87 2.33 23.59
C VAL A 449 -3.34 1.06 22.89
N ILE A 450 -4.36 1.17 22.05
CA ILE A 450 -5.02 0.04 21.39
C ILE A 450 -4.98 0.24 19.88
N TYR A 451 -4.40 -0.72 19.15
CA TYR A 451 -4.67 -0.89 17.72
C TYR A 451 -5.99 -1.62 17.53
N ASN A 452 -6.97 -1.02 16.88
CA ASN A 452 -8.31 -1.60 16.76
C ASN A 452 -8.50 -2.56 15.58
N GLY A 453 -7.48 -2.73 14.72
CA GLY A 453 -7.56 -3.58 13.54
C GLY A 453 -8.34 -2.98 12.39
N VAL A 454 -8.60 -3.82 11.38
CA VAL A 454 -9.40 -3.52 10.19
C VAL A 454 -10.73 -4.30 10.18
N PRO A 455 -11.78 -3.84 9.45
CA PRO A 455 -13.13 -4.38 9.54
C PRO A 455 -13.34 -5.73 8.83
N VAL A 456 -12.80 -6.80 9.41
CA VAL A 456 -12.97 -8.20 8.97
C VAL A 456 -14.08 -8.92 9.74
N GLY A 457 -14.39 -10.16 9.35
CA GLY A 457 -15.40 -10.97 10.03
C GLY A 457 -16.80 -10.36 10.01
N LYS A 458 -17.38 -10.17 11.19
CA LYS A 458 -18.74 -9.61 11.33
C LYS A 458 -18.90 -8.20 10.78
N TYR A 459 -17.82 -7.43 10.64
CA TYR A 459 -17.84 -6.08 10.06
C TYR A 459 -17.70 -6.09 8.53
N GLN A 460 -17.16 -7.18 7.95
CA GLN A 460 -16.88 -7.29 6.51
C GLN A 460 -18.15 -7.16 5.66
N LYS A 461 -19.33 -7.47 6.22
CA LYS A 461 -20.63 -7.28 5.53
C LYS A 461 -20.82 -5.86 5.00
N TYR A 462 -20.35 -4.85 5.74
CA TYR A 462 -20.46 -3.45 5.35
C TYR A 462 -19.45 -3.07 4.26
N VAL A 463 -18.26 -3.69 4.30
CA VAL A 463 -17.24 -3.55 3.25
C VAL A 463 -17.76 -4.15 1.94
N VAL A 464 -18.34 -5.35 2.00
CA VAL A 464 -19.01 -6.00 0.84
C VAL A 464 -20.14 -5.13 0.31
N GLU A 465 -20.96 -4.56 1.18
CA GLU A 465 -22.06 -3.70 0.77
C GLU A 465 -21.56 -2.43 0.03
N ALA A 466 -20.52 -1.76 0.54
CA ALA A 466 -19.92 -0.61 -0.15
C ALA A 466 -19.33 -0.98 -1.51
N PHE A 467 -18.68 -2.15 -1.61
CA PHE A 467 -18.16 -2.67 -2.88
C PHE A 467 -19.29 -2.94 -3.89
N VAL A 468 -20.38 -3.58 -3.45
CA VAL A 468 -21.56 -3.81 -4.29
C VAL A 468 -22.18 -2.48 -4.74
N GLN A 469 -22.38 -1.52 -3.83
CA GLN A 469 -22.95 -0.21 -4.18
C GLN A 469 -22.08 0.55 -5.19
N SER A 470 -20.75 0.47 -5.07
CA SER A 470 -19.82 1.02 -6.06
C SER A 470 -20.08 0.46 -7.46
N LEU A 471 -20.14 -0.86 -7.60
CA LEU A 471 -20.41 -1.51 -8.89
C LEU A 471 -21.82 -1.23 -9.41
N GLU A 472 -22.83 -1.28 -8.53
CA GLU A 472 -24.24 -1.05 -8.88
C GLU A 472 -24.49 0.39 -9.35
N SER A 473 -23.75 1.37 -8.84
CA SER A 473 -23.84 2.77 -9.28
C SER A 473 -23.53 2.96 -10.78
N VAL A 474 -22.84 1.98 -11.39
CA VAL A 474 -22.55 1.90 -12.83
C VAL A 474 -23.50 0.91 -13.50
N LEU A 475 -23.61 -0.32 -12.99
CA LEU A 475 -24.42 -1.38 -13.60
C LEU A 475 -25.89 -1.00 -13.75
N SER A 476 -26.47 -0.31 -12.77
CA SER A 476 -27.89 0.12 -12.79
C SER A 476 -28.22 1.10 -13.93
N LYS A 477 -27.21 1.73 -14.54
CA LYS A 477 -27.38 2.64 -15.68
C LYS A 477 -27.48 1.90 -17.02
N ARG A 478 -27.25 0.58 -17.04
CA ARG A 478 -27.34 -0.23 -18.25
C ARG A 478 -28.76 -0.13 -18.81
N LYS A 479 -28.86 0.28 -20.08
CA LYS A 479 -30.13 0.24 -20.80
C LYS A 479 -30.41 -1.21 -21.19
N ASN A 480 -31.61 -1.70 -20.88
CA ASN A 480 -32.09 -3.00 -21.32
C ASN A 480 -32.16 -3.09 -22.83
#